data_AF-A0A849ZLT6-F1
#
_entry.id   AF-A0A849ZLT6-F1
#
_cell.length_a   1.000
_cell.length_b   1.000
_cell.length_c   1.000
_cell.angle_alpha   90.00
_cell.angle_beta   90.00
_cell.angle_gamma   90.00
#
_symmetry.space_group_name_H-M   'P 1'
#
loop_
_entity.id
_entity.type
_entity.pdbx_description
1 polymer ?
#
loop_
_entity_poly.entity_id
_entity_poly.type
_entity_poly.pdbx_seq_one_letter_code
_entity_poly.pdbx_strand_id
1 'polypeptide(L)'
;MRPWSQLPGVTAYLVFDPTGQLTDKWGDPGPDGIAKADSFRQRAGAGALSGSFALEPAGDDLRLLSVARPDGWFVHVWLLADSNVTGVLSVIGG
;
A
#
# COMPACT_ATOMS: atom_id res chain seq x y z
N MET A 1 12.43 -3.05 13.12
CA MET A 1 11.03 -3.07 13.60
C MET A 1 10.13 -2.86 12.40
N ARG A 2 8.98 -3.54 12.31
CA ARG A 2 8.02 -3.41 11.20
C ARG A 2 6.86 -2.52 11.68
N PRO A 3 6.91 -1.19 11.43
CA PRO A 3 5.98 -0.26 12.08
C PRO A 3 4.54 -0.43 11.60
N TRP A 4 4.33 -0.74 10.32
CA TRP A 4 3.00 -0.77 9.72
C TRP A 4 2.17 -2.00 10.09
N SER A 5 2.82 -3.12 10.42
CA SER A 5 2.13 -4.33 10.90
C SER A 5 1.46 -4.15 12.27
N GLN A 6 1.78 -3.07 12.99
CA GLN A 6 1.16 -2.75 14.28
C GLN A 6 -0.04 -1.83 14.16
N LEU A 7 -0.32 -1.31 12.97
CA LEU A 7 -1.46 -0.42 12.76
C LEU A 7 -2.77 -1.24 12.79
N PRO A 8 -3.82 -0.74 13.48
CA PRO A 8 -5.09 -1.43 13.55
C PRO A 8 -5.67 -1.75 12.18
N GLY A 9 -6.06 -3.02 11.99
CA GLY A 9 -6.70 -3.50 10.78
C GLY A 9 -5.77 -3.76 9.59
N VAL A 10 -4.46 -3.54 9.73
CA VAL A 10 -3.46 -3.97 8.72
C VAL A 10 -3.32 -5.49 8.76
N THR A 11 -3.53 -6.12 7.61
CA THR A 11 -3.42 -7.59 7.44
C THR A 11 -2.18 -7.98 6.63
N ALA A 12 -1.71 -7.10 5.75
CA ALA A 12 -0.46 -7.27 5.01
C ALA A 12 0.10 -5.93 4.54
N TYR A 13 1.39 -5.88 4.24
CA TYR A 13 1.98 -4.78 3.48
C TYR A 13 3.13 -5.23 2.58
N LEU A 14 3.36 -4.43 1.54
CA LEU A 14 4.53 -4.50 0.66
C LEU A 14 5.18 -3.12 0.55
N VAL A 15 6.51 -3.11 0.54
CA VAL A 15 7.32 -1.89 0.47
C VAL A 15 8.27 -2.00 -0.69
N PHE A 16 8.25 -1.02 -1.57
CA PHE A 16 9.17 -0.96 -2.69
C PHE A 16 9.98 0.32 -2.66
N ASP A 17 11.25 0.21 -3.01
CA ASP A 17 12.11 1.36 -3.20
C ASP A 17 11.81 2.10 -4.52
N PRO A 18 12.46 3.25 -4.77
CA PRO A 18 12.25 4.02 -6.00
C PRO A 18 12.65 3.29 -7.29
N THR A 19 13.47 2.24 -7.21
CA THR A 19 13.85 1.41 -8.36
C THR A 19 12.83 0.31 -8.65
N GLY A 20 11.85 0.15 -7.75
CA GLY A 20 10.82 -0.87 -7.84
C GLY A 20 11.20 -2.20 -7.20
N GLN A 21 12.29 -2.27 -6.45
CA GLN A 21 12.69 -3.47 -5.71
C GLN A 21 11.86 -3.63 -4.44
N LEU A 22 11.36 -4.84 -4.16
CA LEU A 22 10.69 -5.15 -2.89
C LEU A 22 11.71 -5.17 -1.75
N THR A 23 11.58 -4.26 -0.81
CA THR A 23 12.53 -4.07 0.31
C THR A 23 12.02 -4.60 1.63
N ASP A 24 10.70 -4.59 1.85
CA ASP A 24 10.09 -5.19 3.04
C ASP A 24 8.69 -5.72 2.73
N LYS A 25 8.28 -6.72 3.51
CA LYS A 25 6.95 -7.33 3.42
C LYS A 25 6.52 -7.92 4.75
N TRP A 26 5.21 -7.91 4.99
CA TRP A 26 4.60 -8.59 6.13
C TRP A 26 3.19 -9.06 5.80
N GLY A 27 2.74 -10.11 6.47
CA GLY A 27 1.42 -10.71 6.26
C GLY A 27 1.32 -11.42 4.90
N ASP A 28 0.09 -11.77 4.54
CA ASP A 28 -0.25 -12.37 3.25
C ASP A 28 -1.19 -11.42 2.47
N PRO A 29 -0.70 -10.75 1.42
CA PRO A 29 -1.53 -9.87 0.58
C PRO A 29 -2.40 -10.66 -0.42
N GLY A 30 -2.35 -11.99 -0.40
CA GLY A 30 -2.99 -12.87 -1.35
C GLY A 30 -2.19 -13.05 -2.65
N PRO A 31 -2.65 -13.96 -3.53
CA PRO A 31 -1.92 -14.35 -4.74
C PRO A 31 -1.69 -13.18 -5.72
N ASP A 32 -2.62 -12.23 -5.78
CA ASP A 32 -2.55 -11.08 -6.69
C ASP A 32 -1.91 -9.84 -6.04
N GLY A 33 -1.43 -9.95 -4.80
CA GLY A 33 -0.99 -8.79 -4.03
C GLY A 33 0.15 -8.01 -4.70
N ILE A 34 1.15 -8.73 -5.22
CA ILE A 34 2.28 -8.13 -5.94
C ILE A 34 1.82 -7.52 -7.27
N ALA A 35 0.92 -8.19 -7.99
CA ALA A 35 0.41 -7.70 -9.27
C ALA A 35 -0.38 -6.39 -9.10
N LYS A 36 -1.21 -6.30 -8.04
CA LYS A 36 -1.93 -5.07 -7.69
C LYS A 36 -0.99 -3.94 -7.30
N ALA A 37 0.03 -4.23 -6.49
CA ALA A 37 1.05 -3.25 -6.13
C ALA A 37 1.78 -2.72 -7.38
N ASP A 38 2.18 -3.61 -8.28
CA ASP A 38 2.86 -3.24 -9.51
C ASP A 38 1.99 -2.37 -10.43
N SER A 39 0.71 -2.73 -10.59
CA SER A 39 -0.26 -1.94 -11.37
C SER A 39 -0.40 -0.50 -10.84
N PHE A 40 -0.41 -0.31 -9.52
CA PHE A 40 -0.40 1.04 -8.94
C PHE A 40 0.89 1.79 -9.27
N ARG A 41 2.06 1.17 -9.10
CA ARG A 41 3.36 1.82 -9.36
C ARG A 41 3.51 2.24 -10.82
N GLN A 42 3.05 1.42 -11.75
CA GLN A 42 3.04 1.76 -13.18
C GLN A 42 2.12 2.96 -13.47
N ARG A 43 0.91 2.99 -12.90
CA ARG A 43 0.00 4.16 -13.01
C ARG A 43 0.60 5.41 -12.39
N ALA A 44 1.26 5.29 -11.24
CA ALA A 44 1.95 6.40 -10.57
C ALA A 44 3.09 6.96 -11.44
N GLY A 45 3.96 6.09 -11.96
CA GLY A 45 5.07 6.47 -12.83
C GLY A 45 4.63 7.08 -14.16
N ALA A 46 3.45 6.71 -14.66
CA ALA A 46 2.83 7.31 -15.84
C ALA A 46 2.15 8.67 -15.58
N GLY A 47 2.14 9.15 -14.33
CA GLY A 47 1.44 10.38 -13.96
C GLY A 47 -0.09 10.25 -13.99
N ALA A 48 -0.62 9.02 -13.99
CA ALA A 48 -2.05 8.74 -14.13
C ALA A 48 -2.83 8.83 -12.80
N LEU A 49 -2.15 9.07 -11.68
CA LEU A 49 -2.77 9.25 -10.38
C LEU A 49 -3.02 10.74 -10.10
N SER A 50 -4.26 11.10 -9.79
CA SER A 50 -4.64 12.47 -9.40
C SER A 50 -4.12 12.88 -8.00
N GLY A 51 -3.33 12.03 -7.34
CA GLY A 51 -2.74 12.26 -6.02
C GLY A 51 -1.73 11.17 -5.65
N SER A 52 -1.13 11.29 -4.45
CA SER A 52 -0.06 10.42 -3.97
C SER A 52 -0.53 9.05 -3.47
N PHE A 53 -1.82 8.75 -3.50
CA PHE A 53 -2.35 7.47 -3.02
C PHE A 53 -3.60 7.02 -3.79
N ALA A 54 -3.91 5.74 -3.70
CA ALA A 54 -5.16 5.14 -4.14
C ALA A 54 -5.70 4.17 -3.09
N LEU A 55 -7.02 4.08 -3.00
CA LEU A 55 -7.72 3.10 -2.16
C LEU A 55 -8.61 2.25 -3.06
N GLU A 56 -8.34 0.95 -3.11
CA GLU A 56 -8.98 0.01 -4.03
C GLU A 56 -9.54 -1.20 -3.28
N PRO A 57 -10.66 -1.80 -3.72
CA PRO A 57 -11.14 -3.06 -3.14
C PRO A 57 -10.11 -4.18 -3.37
N ALA A 58 -9.88 -4.99 -2.33
CA ALA A 58 -8.88 -6.06 -2.33
C ALA A 58 -9.45 -7.46 -2.01
N GLY A 59 -10.76 -7.56 -1.87
CA GLY A 59 -11.51 -8.77 -1.52
C GLY A 59 -12.81 -8.37 -0.83
N ASP A 60 -13.59 -9.34 -0.35
CA ASP A 60 -14.91 -9.08 0.24
C ASP A 60 -14.85 -8.15 1.45
N ASP A 61 -13.82 -8.30 2.30
CA ASP A 61 -13.62 -7.49 3.52
C ASP A 61 -12.26 -6.77 3.57
N LEU A 62 -11.60 -6.62 2.42
CA LEU A 62 -10.28 -6.01 2.33
C LEU A 62 -10.25 -4.82 1.38
N ARG A 63 -9.46 -3.82 1.76
CA ARG A 63 -9.08 -2.68 0.93
C ARG A 63 -7.57 -2.60 0.83
N LEU A 64 -7.08 -2.23 -0.35
CA LEU A 64 -5.69 -1.94 -0.62
C LEU A 64 -5.50 -0.42 -0.64
N LEU A 65 -4.78 0.09 0.34
CA LEU A 65 -4.24 1.45 0.33
C LEU A 65 -2.84 1.42 -0.29
N SER A 66 -2.68 2.03 -1.45
CA SER A 66 -1.39 2.19 -2.11
C SER A 66 -0.95 3.65 -2.04
N VAL A 67 0.28 3.92 -1.63
CA VAL A 67 0.84 5.25 -1.41
C VAL A 67 2.17 5.37 -2.15
N ALA A 68 2.28 6.38 -3.00
CA ALA A 68 3.52 6.88 -3.55
C ALA A 68 4.04 8.00 -2.63
N ARG A 69 5.15 7.76 -1.95
CA ARG A 69 5.74 8.71 -1.01
C ARG A 69 6.60 9.74 -1.75
N PRO A 70 6.78 10.96 -1.22
CA PRO A 70 7.60 12.00 -1.85
C PRO A 70 9.08 11.61 -2.04
N ASP A 71 9.60 10.67 -1.24
CA ASP A 71 10.95 10.11 -1.37
C ASP A 71 11.09 9.07 -2.50
N GLY A 72 10.02 8.84 -3.26
CA GLY A 72 9.96 7.89 -4.37
C GLY A 72 9.64 6.47 -3.95
N TRP A 73 9.46 6.19 -2.64
CA TRP A 73 9.09 4.86 -2.17
C TRP A 73 7.61 4.59 -2.38
N PHE A 74 7.27 3.31 -2.53
CA PHE A 74 5.90 2.85 -2.65
C PHE A 74 5.53 1.94 -1.48
N VAL A 75 4.38 2.21 -0.88
CA VAL A 75 3.86 1.44 0.24
C VAL A 75 2.45 0.98 -0.09
N HIS A 76 2.24 -0.33 0.02
CA HIS A 76 0.96 -0.97 -0.27
C HIS A 76 0.49 -1.70 0.97
N VAL A 77 -0.70 -1.39 1.45
CA VAL A 77 -1.23 -1.92 2.72
C VAL A 77 -2.61 -2.48 2.51
N TRP A 78 -2.77 -3.74 2.90
CA TRP A 78 -4.05 -4.42 2.95
C TRP A 78 -4.66 -4.19 4.32
N LEU A 79 -5.88 -3.68 4.30
CA LEU A 79 -6.64 -3.21 5.45
C LEU A 79 -8.00 -3.89 5.49
N LEU A 80 -8.52 -4.17 6.67
CA LEU A 80 -9.93 -4.53 6.83
C LEU A 80 -10.85 -3.38 6.33
N ALA A 81 -12.02 -3.74 5.80
CA ALA A 81 -12.97 -2.80 5.18
C ALA A 81 -13.49 -1.72 6.15
N ASP A 82 -13.42 -1.93 7.45
CA ASP A 82 -13.83 -1.01 8.52
C ASP A 82 -12.68 -0.17 9.11
N SER A 83 -11.43 -0.42 8.68
CA SER A 83 -10.24 0.25 9.22
C SER A 83 -10.22 1.77 8.97
N ASN A 84 -9.62 2.53 9.90
CA ASN A 84 -9.42 3.98 9.76
C ASN A 84 -8.30 4.30 8.75
N VAL A 85 -8.68 4.41 7.47
CA VAL A 85 -7.77 4.70 6.36
C VAL A 85 -7.04 6.04 6.55
N THR A 86 -7.70 7.06 7.07
CA THR A 86 -7.08 8.39 7.23
C THR A 86 -5.95 8.36 8.26
N GLY A 87 -6.17 7.67 9.38
CA GLY A 87 -5.13 7.44 10.39
C GLY A 87 -3.94 6.67 9.83
N VAL A 88 -4.21 5.59 9.09
CA VAL A 88 -3.16 4.78 8.45
C VAL A 88 -2.37 5.60 7.40
N LEU A 89 -3.07 6.36 6.55
CA LEU A 89 -2.43 7.22 5.55
C LEU A 89 -1.55 8.29 6.18
N SER A 90 -1.96 8.88 7.32
CA SER A 90 -1.15 9.88 8.03
C SER A 90 0.18 9.33 8.55
N VAL A 91 0.25 8.03 8.83
CA VAL A 91 1.47 7.34 9.27
C VAL A 91 2.36 6.93 8.08
N ILE A 92 1.75 6.53 6.97
CA ILE A 92 2.47 5.98 5.81
C ILE A 92 2.92 7.08 4.83
N GLY A 93 2.06 8.06 4.56
CA GLY A 93 2.31 9.14 3.61
C GLY A 93 3.14 10.29 4.18
N GLY A 94 3.48 10.23 5.47
CA GLY A 94 4.34 11.18 6.16
C GLY A 94 5.82 11.11 5.78
#